data_AF-A0AB37CW98-F1
#
_entry.id   AF-A0AB37CW98-F1
#
_cell.length_a   1.000
_cell.length_b   1.000
_cell.length_c   1.000
_cell.angle_alpha   90.00
_cell.angle_beta   90.00
_cell.angle_gamma   90.00
#
_symmetry.space_group_name_H-M   'P 1'
#
loop_
_entity.id
_entity.type
_entity.pdbx_description
1 polymer ?
#
loop_
_entity_poly.entity_id
_entity_poly.type
_entity_poly.pdbx_seq_one_letter_code
_entity_poly.pdbx_strand_id
1 'polypeptide(L)'
;MSKLDQMSEQEKKELLEEFLEAPLEKSFGQEAVALFLKCSTHTLQAMRCNGSSLPYSKVGRCVAYQKADVLAYQASKKVFNTAQLARAS
;
A
#
# COMPACT_ATOMS: atom_id res chain seq x y z
N MET A 1 0.32 -0.55 20.04
CA MET A 1 1.04 -1.47 19.12
C MET A 1 0.07 -1.90 18.04
N SER A 2 0.48 -1.85 16.77
CA SER A 2 -0.37 -2.29 15.65
C SER A 2 -0.20 -3.80 15.45
N LYS A 3 -1.18 -4.49 14.85
CA LYS A 3 -1.09 -5.94 14.61
C LYS A 3 0.19 -6.33 13.84
N LEU A 4 0.64 -5.46 12.93
CA LEU A 4 1.87 -5.62 12.17
C LEU A 4 3.15 -5.64 13.05
N ASP A 5 3.13 -4.95 14.18
CA ASP A 5 4.25 -4.86 15.14
C ASP A 5 4.42 -6.16 15.96
N GLN A 6 3.34 -6.93 16.08
CA GLN A 6 3.31 -8.21 16.82
C GLN A 6 3.65 -9.41 15.93
N MET A 7 3.69 -9.23 14.60
CA MET A 7 4.03 -10.30 13.66
C MET A 7 5.54 -10.55 13.68
N SER A 8 5.93 -11.81 13.63
CA SER A 8 7.32 -12.21 13.39
C SER A 8 7.78 -11.78 11.99
N GLU A 9 9.09 -11.70 11.79
CA GLU A 9 9.68 -11.39 10.49
C GLU A 9 9.27 -12.42 9.42
N GLN A 10 9.09 -13.69 9.82
CA GLN A 10 8.64 -14.76 8.93
C GLN A 10 7.19 -14.56 8.48
N GLU A 11 6.28 -14.28 9.41
CA GLU A 11 4.87 -14.00 9.08
C GLU A 11 4.72 -12.78 8.17
N LYS A 12 5.53 -11.73 8.39
CA LYS A 12 5.55 -10.56 7.50
C LYS A 12 6.00 -10.95 6.09
N LYS A 13 7.00 -11.82 5.98
CA LYS A 13 7.51 -12.28 4.69
C LYS A 13 6.46 -13.10 3.95
N GLU A 14 5.82 -14.06 4.61
CA GLU A 14 4.76 -14.89 4.04
C GLU A 14 3.57 -14.03 3.57
N LEU A 15 3.17 -13.04 4.37
CA LEU A 15 2.09 -12.13 4.01
C LEU A 15 2.44 -11.27 2.77
N LEU A 16 3.70 -10.87 2.64
CA LEU A 16 4.19 -10.13 1.47
C LEU A 16 4.25 -11.03 0.23
N GLU A 17 4.73 -12.27 0.38
CA GLU A 17 4.74 -13.27 -0.72
C GLU A 17 3.32 -13.54 -1.21
N GLU A 18 2.36 -13.76 -0.31
CA GLU A 18 0.95 -13.93 -0.66
C GLU A 18 0.41 -12.73 -1.45
N PHE A 19 0.76 -11.51 -1.03
CA PHE A 19 0.37 -10.29 -1.76
C PHE A 19 0.93 -10.28 -3.18
N LEU A 20 2.20 -10.66 -3.35
CA LEU A 20 2.88 -10.66 -4.65
C LEU A 20 2.35 -11.73 -5.60
N GLU A 21 2.00 -12.91 -5.12
CA GLU A 21 1.53 -14.04 -5.94
C GLU A 21 0.04 -13.99 -6.27
N ALA A 22 -0.76 -13.31 -5.45
CA ALA A 22 -2.21 -13.25 -5.63
C ALA A 22 -2.67 -12.58 -6.94
N PRO A 23 -3.90 -12.87 -7.41
CA PRO A 23 -4.50 -12.15 -8.53
C PRO A 23 -4.78 -10.68 -8.19
N LEU A 24 -4.85 -9.83 -9.22
CA LEU A 24 -5.03 -8.38 -9.09
C LEU A 24 -6.34 -7.97 -8.40
N GLU A 25 -7.37 -8.80 -8.53
CA GLU A 25 -8.71 -8.56 -7.98
C GLU A 25 -8.79 -8.88 -6.47
N LYS A 26 -7.81 -9.64 -5.94
CA LYS A 26 -7.79 -10.01 -4.53
C LYS A 26 -7.65 -8.77 -3.66
N SER A 27 -8.46 -8.75 -2.60
CA SER A 27 -8.46 -7.70 -1.60
C SER A 27 -7.61 -8.10 -0.40
N PHE A 28 -6.85 -7.13 0.12
CA PHE A 28 -5.91 -7.33 1.22
C PHE A 28 -6.16 -6.35 2.36
N GLY A 29 -5.86 -6.80 3.57
CA GLY A 29 -5.88 -5.94 4.76
C GLY A 29 -4.75 -4.92 4.78
N GLN A 30 -4.85 -3.96 5.68
CA GLN A 30 -3.87 -2.88 5.84
C GLN A 30 -2.46 -3.38 6.18
N GLU A 31 -2.31 -4.53 6.86
CA GLU A 31 -1.01 -5.13 7.16
C GLU A 31 -0.21 -5.48 5.90
N ALA A 32 -0.80 -6.22 4.96
CA ALA A 32 -0.13 -6.64 3.73
C ALA A 32 0.22 -5.43 2.84
N VAL A 33 -0.70 -4.47 2.74
CA VAL A 33 -0.51 -3.24 1.95
C VAL A 33 0.58 -2.36 2.56
N ALA A 34 0.63 -2.26 3.88
CA ALA A 34 1.66 -1.52 4.61
C ALA A 34 3.05 -2.12 4.36
N LEU A 35 3.17 -3.45 4.39
CA LEU A 35 4.41 -4.16 4.05
C LEU A 35 4.84 -3.89 2.61
N PHE A 36 3.92 -4.02 1.67
CA PHE A 36 4.20 -3.82 0.24
C PHE A 36 4.63 -2.38 -0.08
N LEU A 37 3.92 -1.38 0.45
CA LEU A 37 4.25 0.03 0.25
C LEU A 37 5.39 0.52 1.15
N LYS A 38 5.93 -0.34 2.02
CA LYS A 38 6.95 -0.02 3.03
C LYS A 38 6.56 1.19 3.90
N CYS A 39 5.31 1.23 4.33
CA CYS A 39 4.78 2.28 5.19
C CYS A 39 4.09 1.69 6.44
N SER A 40 3.71 2.54 7.39
CA SER A 40 3.00 2.08 8.59
C SER A 40 1.49 1.98 8.35
N THR A 41 0.82 1.11 9.12
CA THR A 41 -0.66 1.06 9.14
C THR A 41 -1.28 2.39 9.57
N HIS A 42 -0.59 3.15 10.42
CA HIS A 42 -0.99 4.51 10.79
C HIS A 42 -0.92 5.49 9.61
N THR A 43 0.10 5.36 8.76
CA THR A 43 0.20 6.15 7.52
C THR A 43 -0.99 5.86 6.61
N LEU A 44 -1.36 4.59 6.42
CA LEU A 44 -2.56 4.23 5.65
C LEU A 44 -3.84 4.79 6.28
N GLN A 45 -3.95 4.77 7.60
CA GLN A 45 -5.09 5.38 8.30
C GLN A 45 -5.15 6.90 8.08
N ALA A 46 -4.03 7.60 8.22
CA ALA A 46 -3.95 9.04 7.99
C ALA A 46 -4.30 9.39 6.53
N MET A 47 -3.82 8.60 5.56
CA MET A 47 -4.22 8.74 4.16
C MET A 47 -5.74 8.66 4.01
N ARG A 48 -6.40 7.65 4.61
CA ARG A 48 -7.87 7.52 4.53
C ARG A 48 -8.59 8.73 5.11
N CYS A 49 -8.13 9.26 6.24
CA CYS A 49 -8.74 10.41 6.90
C CYS A 49 -8.60 11.72 6.09
N ASN A 50 -7.48 11.90 5.40
CA ASN A 50 -7.13 13.16 4.74
C ASN A 50 -7.52 13.23 3.25
N GLY A 51 -8.32 12.28 2.75
CA GLY A 51 -8.67 12.19 1.33
C GLY A 51 -7.60 11.50 0.50
N SER A 52 -7.41 10.20 0.76
CA SER A 52 -6.47 9.30 0.08
C SER A 52 -6.70 9.20 -1.43
N SER A 53 -5.62 9.16 -2.21
CA SER A 53 -5.65 8.75 -3.63
C SER A 53 -5.70 7.23 -3.83
N LEU A 54 -5.46 6.43 -2.78
CA LEU A 54 -5.57 4.97 -2.81
C LEU A 54 -7.02 4.56 -2.47
N PRO A 55 -7.75 3.95 -3.43
CA PRO A 55 -9.07 3.39 -3.20
C PRO A 55 -9.06 2.32 -2.11
N TYR A 56 -10.15 2.24 -1.33
CA TYR A 56 -10.33 1.21 -0.32
C TYR A 56 -11.80 0.85 -0.17
N SER A 57 -12.04 -0.40 0.21
CA SER A 57 -13.36 -0.88 0.63
C SER A 57 -13.42 -0.99 2.14
N LYS A 58 -14.54 -0.59 2.73
CA LYS A 58 -14.78 -0.71 4.18
C LYS A 58 -16.01 -1.57 4.42
N VAL A 59 -15.82 -2.69 5.11
CA VAL A 59 -16.91 -3.58 5.55
C VAL A 59 -16.87 -3.63 7.08
N GLY A 60 -17.80 -2.90 7.70
CA GLY A 60 -17.83 -2.74 9.15
C GLY A 60 -16.55 -2.07 9.70
N ARG A 61 -15.81 -2.81 10.54
CA ARG A 61 -14.53 -2.36 11.12
C ARG A 61 -13.31 -2.74 10.27
N CYS A 62 -13.51 -3.52 9.21
CA CYS A 62 -12.44 -4.00 8.35
C CYS A 62 -12.26 -3.08 7.14
N VAL A 63 -11.01 -2.78 6.83
CA VAL A 63 -10.60 -2.03 5.63
C VAL A 63 -9.81 -2.97 4.74
N ALA A 64 -10.16 -2.99 3.46
CA ALA A 64 -9.51 -3.80 2.46
C ALA A 64 -9.14 -2.96 1.23
N TYR A 65 -8.07 -3.37 0.55
CA TYR A 65 -7.53 -2.72 -0.63
C TYR A 65 -7.37 -3.75 -1.74
N GLN A 66 -7.83 -3.44 -2.95
CA GLN A 66 -7.57 -4.32 -4.09
C GLN A 66 -6.11 -4.20 -4.52
N LYS A 67 -5.49 -5.34 -4.87
CA LYS A 67 -4.09 -5.35 -5.32
C LYS A 67 -3.87 -4.45 -6.53
N ALA A 68 -4.79 -4.46 -7.50
CA ALA A 68 -4.74 -3.59 -8.68
C ALA A 68 -4.57 -2.10 -8.30
N ASP A 69 -5.37 -1.63 -7.36
CA ASP A 69 -5.35 -0.24 -6.89
C ASP A 69 -4.07 0.12 -6.16
N VAL A 70 -3.56 -0.79 -5.34
CA VAL A 70 -2.30 -0.60 -4.60
C VAL A 70 -1.12 -0.49 -5.57
N LEU A 71 -1.10 -1.32 -6.62
CA LEU A 71 -0.09 -1.26 -7.67
C LEU A 71 -0.19 0.03 -8.49
N ALA A 72 -1.40 0.42 -8.89
CA ALA A 72 -1.65 1.68 -9.60
C ALA A 72 -1.21 2.90 -8.76
N TYR A 73 -1.50 2.88 -7.46
CA TYR A 73 -1.06 3.91 -6.53
C TYR A 73 0.47 3.97 -6.45
N GLN A 74 1.16 2.83 -6.29
CA GLN A 74 2.62 2.79 -6.26
C GLN A 74 3.23 3.33 -7.55
N ALA A 75 2.67 2.95 -8.71
CA ALA A 75 3.09 3.45 -10.01
C ALA A 75 2.89 4.97 -10.12
N SER A 76 1.77 5.51 -9.62
CA SER A 76 1.50 6.96 -9.64
C SER A 76 2.49 7.78 -8.81
N LYS A 77 3.06 7.17 -7.76
CA LYS A 77 4.07 7.81 -6.88
C LYS A 77 5.50 7.64 -7.40
N LYS A 78 5.73 6.78 -8.38
CA LYS A 78 7.03 6.63 -9.04
C LYS A 78 7.24 7.80 -9.98
N VAL A 79 7.89 8.85 -9.48
CA VAL A 79 8.31 9.98 -10.31
C VAL A 79 9.51 9.53 -11.16
N PHE A 80 9.34 9.48 -12.48
CA PHE A 80 10.47 9.35 -13.40
C PHE A 80 11.24 10.67 -13.37
N ASN A 81 12.38 10.65 -12.67
CA ASN A 81 13.48 11.61 -12.72
C ASN A 81 13.18 12.98 -13.40
N THR A 82 13.08 14.03 -12.60
CA THR A 82 12.90 15.44 -12.99
C THR A 82 14.13 16.09 -13.67
N ALA A 83 15.18 15.35 -14.05
CA ALA A 83 16.46 15.95 -14.47
C ALA A 83 16.53 16.47 -15.93
N GLN A 84 15.44 16.56 -16.71
CA GLN A 84 15.53 17.07 -18.09
C GLN A 84 14.41 18.04 -18.51
N LEU A 85 14.01 18.99 -17.64
CA LEU A 85 13.14 20.07 -18.11
C LEU A 85 13.37 21.43 -17.40
N ALA A 86 14.54 22.05 -17.61
CA ALA A 86 14.68 23.51 -17.54
C ALA A 86 15.91 23.99 -18.35
N ARG A 87 15.62 24.33 -19.61
CA ARG A 87 16.26 25.24 -20.59
C ARG A 87 17.68 25.75 -20.31
N ALA A 88 18.60 25.39 -21.21
CA ALA A 88 19.57 26.34 -21.74
C ALA A 88 18.81 27.48 -22.45
N SER A 89 18.99 28.72 -22.00
CA SER A 89 18.66 29.96 -22.72
C SER A 89 19.55 31.07 -22.16
#